data_AF-A0A5M6BW47-F1
#
_entry.id   AF-A0A5M6BW47-F1
#
_cell.length_a   1.000
_cell.length_b   1.000
_cell.length_c   1.000
_cell.angle_alpha   90.00
_cell.angle_beta   90.00
_cell.angle_gamma   90.00
#
_symmetry.space_group_name_H-M   'P 1'
#
loop_
_entity.id
_entity.type
_entity.pdbx_description
1 polymer ?
#
loop_
_entity_poly.entity_id
_entity_poly.type
_entity_poly.pdbx_seq_one_letter_code
_entity_poly.pdbx_strand_id
1 'polypeptide(L)'
;MSSKEEEDSKYTWSSTSGVRIEEFVKKIRPSMVTDDETNWIFVSNDDDMGDPEREAHATATGEANKLLEKLEKRLTEIEEDETIPVRAKKGVKSKKAVRDEAHEETKAGLKEVSLKHKWTYGKWMLFPSHDFVDGTWSTLAQSVAKGPLKDAGVTCAKVAPTPSSASDGETKPHLICLYLTDVYDLDAVKKVLEVLLTAHGIEPSSVKSDLYTVAGIDSNHPTKLRSTIWRPAEVIEGGVEAIKALKAQYKPTRKAFSKDDKLAGPVIIDDTSDDEKVSKAVKRKQKPDPSPVPEEEPKDETGTKHSNTNSASMKAPEKKKATEGGKDLIKRQKSAAMRFKENDIFAGSEGDSD
;
A
#
# COMPACT_ATOMS: atom_id res chain seq x y z
N MET A 1 -31.04 21.91 -3.87
CA MET A 1 -29.60 22.25 -3.88
C MET A 1 -29.06 22.55 -2.48
N SER A 2 -29.86 23.11 -1.56
CA SER A 2 -29.37 23.52 -0.23
C SER A 2 -28.97 22.41 0.77
N SER A 3 -29.56 21.20 0.70
CA SER A 3 -29.35 20.19 1.76
C SER A 3 -28.08 19.35 1.59
N LYS A 4 -27.60 19.14 0.36
CA LYS A 4 -26.40 18.33 0.09
C LYS A 4 -25.10 19.11 0.30
N GLU A 5 -25.12 20.41 0.03
CA GLU A 5 -23.99 21.31 0.30
C GLU A 5 -23.80 21.56 1.81
N GLU A 6 -24.88 21.60 2.59
CA GLU A 6 -24.78 21.62 4.06
C GLU A 6 -24.20 20.31 4.63
N GLU A 7 -24.54 19.15 4.06
CA GLU A 7 -24.00 17.86 4.49
C GLU A 7 -22.51 17.70 4.14
N ASP A 8 -22.08 18.13 2.95
CA ASP A 8 -20.66 18.09 2.55
C ASP A 8 -19.79 19.03 3.43
N SER A 9 -20.38 20.13 3.94
CA SER A 9 -19.68 21.04 4.85
C SER A 9 -19.36 20.40 6.21
N LYS A 10 -20.15 19.40 6.66
CA LYS A 10 -19.96 18.72 7.96
C LYS A 10 -18.65 17.94 8.01
N TYR A 11 -18.23 17.38 6.88
CA TYR A 11 -17.03 16.54 6.77
C TYR A 11 -15.83 17.30 6.19
N THR A 12 -15.97 18.62 6.07
CA THR A 12 -14.95 19.51 5.52
C THR A 12 -14.50 20.50 6.58
N TRP A 13 -13.20 20.54 6.84
CA TRP A 13 -12.59 21.56 7.68
C TRP A 13 -11.71 22.50 6.87
N SER A 14 -11.81 23.79 7.18
CA SER A 14 -10.95 24.83 6.65
C SER A 14 -10.60 25.85 7.73
N SER A 15 -9.66 26.75 7.45
CA SER A 15 -9.22 27.75 8.42
C SER A 15 -10.33 28.71 8.87
N THR A 16 -11.34 28.91 8.01
CA THR A 16 -12.51 29.76 8.27
C THR A 16 -13.71 29.03 8.87
N SER A 17 -13.68 27.70 8.99
CA SER A 17 -14.83 26.86 9.40
C SER A 17 -15.37 27.12 10.83
N GLY A 18 -14.84 28.10 11.56
CA GLY A 18 -15.29 28.51 12.89
C GLY A 18 -15.00 27.50 14.01
N VAL A 19 -14.67 26.26 13.66
CA VAL A 19 -14.37 25.14 14.55
C VAL A 19 -12.86 24.91 14.58
N ARG A 20 -12.31 24.58 15.76
CA ARG A 20 -10.89 24.22 15.89
C ARG A 20 -10.63 22.87 15.25
N ILE A 21 -9.49 22.72 14.57
CA ILE A 21 -9.10 21.45 13.95
C ILE A 21 -9.10 20.27 14.94
N GLU A 22 -8.71 20.50 16.19
CA GLU A 22 -8.74 19.48 17.25
C GLU A 22 -10.16 18.99 17.56
N GLU A 23 -11.13 19.90 17.56
CA GLU A 23 -12.53 19.57 17.81
C GLU A 23 -13.13 18.84 16.62
N PHE A 24 -12.77 19.25 15.39
CA PHE A 24 -13.17 18.59 14.16
C PHE A 24 -12.71 17.14 14.10
N VAL A 25 -11.41 16.87 14.25
CA VAL A 25 -10.86 15.49 14.16
C VAL A 25 -11.31 14.60 15.32
N LYS A 26 -11.64 15.19 16.48
CA LYS A 26 -12.21 14.44 17.61
C LYS A 26 -13.64 14.02 17.35
N LYS A 27 -14.42 14.85 16.63
CA LYS A 27 -15.82 14.59 16.31
C LYS A 27 -15.97 13.68 15.09
N ILE A 28 -15.13 13.87 14.07
CA ILE A 28 -15.21 13.17 12.78
C ILE A 28 -14.06 12.16 12.69
N ARG A 29 -14.36 10.92 13.06
CA ARG A 29 -13.41 9.80 13.05
C ARG A 29 -13.60 8.95 11.78
N PRO A 30 -12.61 8.85 10.88
CA PRO A 30 -12.73 8.06 9.65
C PRO A 30 -13.15 6.61 9.84
N SER A 31 -12.79 5.99 10.97
CA SER A 31 -13.22 4.61 11.28
C SER A 31 -14.72 4.48 11.57
N MET A 32 -15.36 5.56 12.03
CA MET A 32 -16.77 5.58 12.45
C MET A 32 -17.68 6.19 11.38
N VAL A 33 -17.15 7.02 10.50
CA VAL A 33 -17.88 7.57 9.36
C VAL A 33 -17.91 6.53 8.26
N THR A 34 -19.08 6.32 7.66
CA THR A 34 -19.23 5.39 6.53
C THR A 34 -19.33 6.11 5.19
N ASP A 35 -19.05 5.40 4.10
CA ASP A 35 -19.15 5.94 2.74
C ASP A 35 -20.59 6.27 2.31
N ASP A 36 -21.60 5.75 3.01
CA ASP A 36 -23.02 6.14 2.85
C ASP A 36 -23.27 7.58 3.33
N GLU A 37 -22.47 8.08 4.30
CA GLU A 37 -22.61 9.44 4.83
C GLU A 37 -21.86 10.48 4.01
N THR A 38 -20.66 10.14 3.55
CA THR A 38 -19.81 11.01 2.73
C THR A 38 -18.82 10.18 1.93
N ASN A 39 -18.39 10.66 0.77
CA ASN A 39 -17.29 10.02 0.03
C ASN A 39 -15.92 10.32 0.62
N TRP A 40 -15.76 11.48 1.28
CA TRP A 40 -14.48 11.99 1.75
C TRP A 40 -14.63 12.84 3.01
N ILE A 41 -13.64 12.74 3.89
CA ILE A 41 -13.42 13.72 4.96
C ILE A 41 -12.24 14.59 4.53
N PHE A 42 -12.40 15.91 4.60
CA PHE A 42 -11.51 16.89 3.99
C PHE A 42 -10.96 17.88 5.02
N VAL A 43 -9.67 18.21 4.90
CA VAL A 43 -9.00 19.26 5.69
C VAL A 43 -8.16 20.09 4.72
N SER A 44 -8.43 21.39 4.62
CA SER A 44 -7.60 22.33 3.84
C SER A 44 -7.09 23.46 4.69
N ASN A 45 -5.89 23.95 4.35
CA ASN A 45 -5.31 25.14 4.95
C ASN A 45 -5.62 26.44 4.21
N ASP A 46 -6.26 26.34 3.04
CA ASP A 46 -6.69 27.44 2.21
C ASP A 46 -8.19 27.27 1.88
N ASP A 47 -8.95 28.33 2.12
CA ASP A 47 -10.40 28.35 1.98
C ASP A 47 -10.84 28.42 0.51
N ASP A 48 -9.98 28.92 -0.38
CA ASP A 48 -10.23 28.98 -1.83
C ASP A 48 -9.80 27.68 -2.54
N MET A 49 -9.06 26.82 -1.86
CA MET A 49 -8.65 25.52 -2.38
C MET A 49 -9.81 24.53 -2.26
N GLY A 50 -10.65 24.52 -3.29
CA GLY A 50 -11.62 23.46 -3.54
C GLY A 50 -10.95 22.10 -3.78
N ASP A 51 -11.76 21.08 -4.05
CA ASP A 51 -11.23 19.76 -4.38
C ASP A 51 -10.34 19.84 -5.65
N PRO A 52 -9.03 19.52 -5.56
CA PRO A 52 -8.09 19.58 -6.69
C PRO A 52 -8.48 18.70 -7.89
N GLU A 53 -9.33 17.69 -7.66
CA GLU A 53 -9.83 16.77 -8.68
C GLU A 53 -11.18 17.20 -9.26
N ARG A 54 -11.81 18.26 -8.72
CA ARG A 54 -13.19 18.66 -9.07
C ARG A 54 -13.32 19.18 -10.49
N GLU A 55 -12.32 19.93 -10.94
CA GLU A 55 -12.33 20.53 -12.27
C GLU A 55 -11.39 19.72 -13.18
N ALA A 56 -11.93 18.65 -13.75
CA ALA A 56 -11.19 17.86 -14.73
C ALA A 56 -10.86 18.73 -15.96
N HIS A 57 -9.58 18.94 -16.26
CA HIS A 57 -9.17 19.60 -17.49
C HIS A 57 -9.39 18.66 -18.68
N ALA A 58 -10.60 18.69 -19.27
CA ALA A 58 -11.01 17.81 -20.36
C ALA A 58 -9.99 17.73 -21.52
N THR A 59 -9.31 18.84 -21.84
CA THR A 59 -8.25 18.88 -22.86
C THR A 59 -7.03 18.05 -22.45
N ALA A 60 -6.55 18.20 -21.21
CA ALA A 60 -5.40 17.46 -20.70
C ALA A 60 -5.73 15.96 -20.57
N THR A 61 -6.93 15.62 -20.07
CA THR A 61 -7.43 14.24 -20.02
C THR A 61 -7.52 13.63 -21.43
N GLY A 62 -8.03 14.38 -22.41
CA GLY A 62 -8.09 13.93 -23.80
C GLY A 62 -6.72 13.70 -24.43
N GLU A 63 -5.73 14.54 -24.14
CA GLU A 63 -4.34 14.32 -24.58
C GLU A 63 -3.70 13.11 -23.88
N ALA A 64 -3.94 12.94 -22.58
CA ALA A 64 -3.47 11.78 -21.83
C ALA A 64 -4.06 10.46 -22.36
N ASN A 65 -5.37 10.42 -22.64
CA ASN A 65 -6.03 9.23 -23.18
C ASN A 65 -5.47 8.84 -24.56
N LYS A 66 -5.14 9.81 -25.42
CA LYS A 66 -4.48 9.52 -26.70
C LYS A 66 -3.10 8.88 -26.53
N LEU A 67 -2.35 9.29 -25.51
CA LEU A 67 -1.07 8.66 -25.17
C LEU A 67 -1.28 7.23 -24.67
N LEU A 68 -2.33 6.98 -23.88
CA LEU A 68 -2.68 5.63 -23.41
C LEU A 68 -3.12 4.73 -24.57
N GLU A 69 -3.97 5.21 -25.49
CA GLU A 69 -4.36 4.46 -26.70
C GLU A 69 -3.14 4.13 -27.58
N LYS A 70 -2.21 5.10 -27.74
CA LYS A 70 -0.94 4.87 -28.44
C LYS A 70 -0.13 3.77 -27.76
N LEU A 71 -0.07 3.79 -26.42
CA LEU A 71 0.64 2.76 -25.65
C LEU A 71 -0.02 1.39 -25.81
N GLU A 72 -1.34 1.29 -25.69
CA GLU A 72 -2.07 0.03 -25.89
C GLU A 72 -1.79 -0.59 -27.25
N LYS A 73 -1.90 0.21 -28.32
CA LYS A 73 -1.57 -0.24 -29.67
C LYS A 73 -0.11 -0.71 -29.76
N ARG A 74 0.82 0.05 -29.17
CA ARG A 74 2.24 -0.30 -29.18
C ARG A 74 2.51 -1.60 -28.42
N LEU A 75 1.82 -1.85 -27.31
CA LEU A 75 1.94 -3.10 -26.54
C LEU A 75 1.41 -4.29 -27.33
N THR A 76 0.28 -4.15 -28.03
CA THR A 76 -0.25 -5.20 -28.93
C THR A 76 0.73 -5.49 -30.06
N GLU A 77 1.30 -4.47 -30.71
CA GLU A 77 2.32 -4.65 -31.75
C GLU A 77 3.55 -5.41 -31.22
N ILE A 78 4.03 -5.10 -30.01
CA ILE A 78 5.18 -5.79 -29.41
C ILE A 78 4.84 -7.27 -29.09
N GLU A 79 3.60 -7.54 -28.68
CA GLU A 79 3.18 -8.90 -28.36
C GLU A 79 3.02 -9.74 -29.63
N GLU A 80 2.47 -9.19 -30.70
CA GLU A 80 2.26 -9.86 -31.99
C GLU A 80 3.55 -9.97 -32.84
N ASP A 81 4.55 -9.12 -32.60
CA ASP A 81 5.81 -9.15 -33.34
C ASP A 81 6.68 -10.37 -32.95
N GLU A 82 6.71 -11.36 -33.84
CA GLU A 82 7.54 -12.57 -33.71
C GLU A 82 9.05 -12.30 -33.89
N THR A 83 9.41 -11.16 -34.47
CA THR A 83 10.83 -10.78 -34.68
C THR A 83 11.49 -10.31 -33.37
N ILE A 84 10.70 -9.85 -32.40
CA ILE A 84 11.20 -9.44 -31.09
C ILE A 84 11.31 -10.67 -30.18
N PRO A 85 12.53 -11.08 -29.79
CA PRO A 85 12.68 -12.27 -28.98
C PRO A 85 12.17 -12.03 -27.55
N VAL A 86 11.55 -13.06 -26.96
CA VAL A 86 11.07 -13.02 -25.57
C VAL A 86 12.22 -12.75 -24.59
N ARG A 87 13.40 -13.31 -24.86
CA ARG A 87 14.64 -13.06 -24.11
C ARG A 87 15.62 -12.27 -24.98
N ALA A 88 16.36 -11.37 -24.36
CA ALA A 88 17.36 -10.58 -25.07
C ALA A 88 18.40 -11.51 -25.73
N LYS A 89 18.75 -11.21 -26.97
CA LYS A 89 19.86 -11.84 -27.70
C LYS A 89 20.90 -10.76 -28.00
N LYS A 90 22.13 -11.15 -28.33
CA LYS A 90 23.23 -10.20 -28.57
C LYS A 90 22.81 -9.18 -29.65
N GLY A 91 22.67 -7.92 -29.26
CA GLY A 91 22.28 -6.80 -30.14
C GLY A 91 20.77 -6.61 -30.37
N VAL A 92 19.90 -7.46 -29.83
CA VAL A 92 18.43 -7.37 -30.00
C VAL A 92 17.75 -7.28 -28.64
N LYS A 93 16.94 -6.23 -28.45
CA LYS A 93 16.17 -5.99 -27.22
C LYS A 93 15.11 -7.07 -27.04
N SER A 94 14.81 -7.41 -25.78
CA SER A 94 13.72 -8.34 -25.46
C SER A 94 12.36 -7.65 -25.52
N LYS A 95 11.27 -8.42 -25.66
CA LYS A 95 9.90 -7.90 -25.51
C LYS A 95 9.69 -7.13 -24.21
N LYS A 96 10.34 -7.53 -23.11
CA LYS A 96 10.30 -6.78 -21.84
C LYS A 96 10.93 -5.40 -21.98
N ALA A 97 12.15 -5.33 -22.51
CA ALA A 97 12.88 -4.06 -22.64
C ALA A 97 12.16 -3.07 -23.57
N VAL A 98 11.55 -3.55 -24.66
CA VAL A 98 10.78 -2.68 -25.58
C VAL A 98 9.48 -2.19 -24.92
N ARG A 99 8.81 -3.01 -24.10
CA ARG A 99 7.64 -2.58 -23.32
C ARG A 99 8.02 -1.53 -22.27
N ASP A 100 9.12 -1.75 -21.55
CA ASP A 100 9.62 -0.80 -20.55
C ASP A 100 9.97 0.55 -21.20
N GLU A 101 10.57 0.56 -22.40
CA GLU A 101 10.81 1.78 -23.17
C GLU A 101 9.52 2.51 -23.58
N ALA A 102 8.50 1.77 -24.03
CA ALA A 102 7.20 2.35 -24.37
C ALA A 102 6.49 2.94 -23.13
N HIS A 103 6.63 2.30 -21.97
CA HIS A 103 6.13 2.83 -20.70
C HIS A 103 6.83 4.13 -20.31
N GLU A 104 8.16 4.20 -20.41
CA GLU A 104 8.91 5.41 -20.08
C GLU A 104 8.63 6.56 -21.07
N GLU A 105 8.47 6.28 -22.37
CA GLU A 105 8.03 7.29 -23.36
C GLU A 105 6.65 7.84 -22.99
N THR A 106 5.71 6.96 -22.65
CA THR A 106 4.34 7.35 -22.27
C THR A 106 4.35 8.16 -20.96
N LYS A 107 5.15 7.74 -19.97
CA LYS A 107 5.31 8.45 -18.70
C LYS A 107 5.87 9.86 -18.92
N ALA A 108 6.87 10.02 -19.78
CA ALA A 108 7.41 11.31 -20.16
C ALA A 108 6.37 12.19 -20.87
N GLY A 109 5.63 11.62 -21.82
CA GLY A 109 4.54 12.32 -22.51
C GLY A 109 3.44 12.80 -21.56
N LEU A 110 3.02 11.96 -20.59
CA LEU A 110 2.04 12.35 -19.57
C LEU A 110 2.54 13.50 -18.70
N LYS A 111 3.84 13.49 -18.34
CA LYS A 111 4.47 14.62 -17.63
C LYS A 111 4.43 15.90 -18.46
N GLU A 112 4.74 15.83 -19.75
CA GLU A 112 4.67 16.98 -20.65
C GLU A 112 3.25 17.55 -20.75
N VAL A 113 2.24 16.69 -20.82
CA VAL A 113 0.82 17.10 -20.80
C VAL A 113 0.50 17.84 -19.50
N SER A 114 0.86 17.29 -18.34
CA SER A 114 0.67 17.97 -17.05
C SER A 114 1.32 19.35 -17.00
N LEU A 115 2.58 19.47 -17.44
CA LEU A 115 3.31 20.75 -17.44
C LEU A 115 2.70 21.76 -18.42
N LYS A 116 2.32 21.31 -19.63
CA LYS A 116 1.73 22.15 -20.68
C LYS A 116 0.41 22.79 -20.22
N HIS A 117 -0.45 22.02 -19.55
CA HIS A 117 -1.74 22.50 -19.07
C HIS A 117 -1.68 23.07 -17.65
N LYS A 118 -0.49 23.14 -17.04
CA LYS A 118 -0.27 23.55 -15.64
C LYS A 118 -1.09 22.71 -14.64
N TRP A 119 -1.36 21.46 -15.00
CA TRP A 119 -2.06 20.50 -14.17
C TRP A 119 -1.06 19.53 -13.54
N THR A 120 -0.28 20.08 -12.62
CA THR A 120 0.83 19.39 -11.96
C THR A 120 0.48 18.92 -10.55
N TYR A 121 -0.76 19.14 -10.11
CA TYR A 121 -1.27 18.67 -8.84
C TYR A 121 -1.21 17.14 -8.71
N GLY A 122 -1.14 16.70 -7.46
CA GLY A 122 -1.23 15.29 -7.12
C GLY A 122 -1.09 15.08 -5.63
N LYS A 123 -0.93 13.81 -5.23
CA LYS A 123 -1.02 13.42 -3.82
C LYS A 123 -0.03 12.34 -3.42
N TRP A 124 0.49 12.46 -2.20
CA TRP A 124 1.02 11.32 -1.45
C TRP A 124 -0.14 10.46 -0.96
N MET A 125 -0.04 9.15 -1.16
CA MET A 125 -1.02 8.17 -0.69
C MET A 125 -0.47 7.39 0.50
N LEU A 126 -1.30 7.23 1.53
CA LEU A 126 -1.02 6.44 2.73
C LEU A 126 -2.16 5.46 2.97
N PHE A 127 -1.82 4.27 3.48
CA PHE A 127 -2.76 3.18 3.71
C PHE A 127 -2.74 2.68 5.16
N PRO A 128 -3.09 3.51 6.17
CA PRO A 128 -3.18 3.02 7.55
C PRO A 128 -4.25 1.93 7.68
N SER A 129 -4.01 0.96 8.58
CA SER A 129 -5.05 0.00 8.94
C SER A 129 -6.19 0.70 9.67
N HIS A 130 -7.37 0.06 9.65
CA HIS A 130 -8.58 0.55 10.32
C HIS A 130 -8.35 0.94 11.79
N ASP A 131 -7.55 0.17 12.54
CA ASP A 131 -7.30 0.44 13.97
C ASP A 131 -6.46 1.70 14.22
N PHE A 132 -5.62 2.09 13.26
CA PHE A 132 -4.71 3.24 13.38
C PHE A 132 -5.18 4.47 12.60
N VAL A 133 -6.18 4.35 11.73
CA VAL A 133 -6.61 5.43 10.82
C VAL A 133 -6.95 6.72 11.56
N ASP A 134 -7.65 6.66 12.69
CA ASP A 134 -8.08 7.87 13.40
C ASP A 134 -6.89 8.62 14.01
N GLY A 135 -5.93 7.90 14.58
CA GLY A 135 -4.72 8.49 15.15
C GLY A 135 -3.82 9.08 14.07
N THR A 136 -3.66 8.36 12.96
CA THR A 136 -2.92 8.83 11.78
C THR A 136 -3.60 10.07 11.18
N TRP A 137 -4.91 10.02 10.95
CA TRP A 137 -5.69 11.13 10.40
C TRP A 137 -5.63 12.36 11.29
N SER A 138 -5.89 12.22 12.60
CA SER A 138 -5.83 13.34 13.55
C SER A 138 -4.46 14.02 13.54
N THR A 139 -3.38 13.24 13.48
CA THR A 139 -2.01 13.77 13.45
C THR A 139 -1.74 14.53 12.15
N LEU A 140 -2.08 13.94 11.00
CA LEU A 140 -1.84 14.53 9.69
C LEU A 140 -2.72 15.77 9.45
N ALA A 141 -4.01 15.69 9.78
CA ALA A 141 -4.96 16.79 9.65
C ALA A 141 -4.53 18.03 10.44
N GLN A 142 -4.11 17.85 11.71
CA GLN A 142 -3.58 18.96 12.51
C GLN A 142 -2.29 19.55 11.92
N SER A 143 -1.41 18.70 11.38
CA SER A 143 -0.16 19.12 10.76
C SER A 143 -0.39 19.87 9.44
N VAL A 144 -1.40 19.49 8.65
CA VAL A 144 -1.81 20.21 7.44
C VAL A 144 -2.48 21.55 7.77
N ALA A 145 -3.26 21.61 8.85
CA ALA A 145 -3.91 22.84 9.28
C ALA A 145 -2.93 23.90 9.80
N LYS A 146 -1.96 23.50 10.64
CA LYS A 146 -1.09 24.45 11.38
C LYS A 146 0.26 23.88 11.84
N GLY A 147 0.80 22.88 11.14
CA GLY A 147 2.04 22.21 11.52
C GLY A 147 3.03 22.04 10.37
N PRO A 148 4.02 21.16 10.51
CA PRO A 148 5.14 21.08 9.58
C PRO A 148 4.73 20.60 8.17
N LEU A 149 3.60 19.91 7.99
CA LEU A 149 3.11 19.56 6.65
C LEU A 149 2.60 20.79 5.89
N LYS A 150 1.94 21.72 6.58
CA LYS A 150 1.60 23.02 6.00
C LYS A 150 2.85 23.76 5.54
N ASP A 151 3.85 23.86 6.41
CA ASP A 151 5.11 24.55 6.12
C ASP A 151 5.92 23.85 5.01
N ALA A 152 5.71 22.55 4.82
CA ALA A 152 6.28 21.76 3.74
C ALA A 152 5.60 21.99 2.38
N GLY A 153 4.42 22.62 2.35
CA GLY A 153 3.67 22.91 1.11
C GLY A 153 2.53 21.93 0.82
N VAL A 154 2.10 21.12 1.80
CA VAL A 154 0.86 20.35 1.67
C VAL A 154 -0.32 21.31 1.77
N THR A 155 -1.24 21.25 0.81
CA THR A 155 -2.38 22.19 0.71
C THR A 155 -3.63 21.65 1.38
N CYS A 156 -3.94 20.38 1.13
CA CYS A 156 -5.08 19.71 1.75
C CYS A 156 -4.80 18.22 2.00
N ALA A 157 -5.64 17.64 2.83
CA ALA A 157 -5.67 16.22 3.12
C ALA A 157 -7.09 15.67 2.94
N LYS A 158 -7.18 14.45 2.40
CA LYS A 158 -8.42 13.67 2.30
C LYS A 158 -8.24 12.32 2.97
N VAL A 159 -9.30 11.81 3.57
CA VAL A 159 -9.35 10.42 4.03
C VAL A 159 -10.66 9.76 3.61
N ALA A 160 -10.55 8.54 3.12
CA ALA A 160 -11.68 7.69 2.78
C ALA A 160 -12.35 7.18 4.05
N PRO A 161 -13.68 7.33 4.20
CA PRO A 161 -14.46 6.72 5.27
C PRO A 161 -14.43 5.18 5.23
N THR A 162 -14.98 4.56 6.26
CA THR A 162 -15.16 3.10 6.29
C THR A 162 -16.19 2.68 5.23
N PRO A 163 -15.89 1.68 4.38
CA PRO A 163 -16.88 1.17 3.43
C PRO A 163 -18.10 0.59 4.17
N SER A 164 -19.31 1.01 3.81
CA SER A 164 -20.55 0.52 4.44
C SER A 164 -20.79 -0.97 4.20
N SER A 165 -20.16 -1.52 3.15
CA SER A 165 -20.19 -2.95 2.83
C SER A 165 -19.14 -3.78 3.58
N ALA A 166 -18.33 -3.18 4.46
CA ALA A 166 -17.34 -3.93 5.23
C ALA A 166 -18.07 -4.89 6.20
N SER A 167 -18.03 -6.19 5.89
CA SER A 167 -18.53 -7.23 6.81
C SER A 167 -17.67 -7.26 8.07
N ASP A 168 -18.28 -7.59 9.22
CA ASP A 168 -17.58 -7.79 10.49
C ASP A 168 -16.33 -8.68 10.30
N GLY A 169 -15.15 -8.07 10.33
CA GLY A 169 -13.85 -8.73 10.23
C GLY A 169 -13.01 -8.45 8.97
N GLU A 170 -13.55 -7.81 7.92
CA GLU A 170 -12.74 -7.34 6.77
C GLU A 170 -12.28 -5.89 6.97
N THR A 171 -11.20 -5.71 7.73
CA THR A 171 -10.59 -4.40 7.93
C THR A 171 -9.63 -4.05 6.79
N LYS A 172 -10.18 -3.56 5.66
CA LYS A 172 -9.34 -2.99 4.60
C LYS A 172 -8.63 -1.72 5.11
N PRO A 173 -7.40 -1.44 4.66
CA PRO A 173 -6.74 -0.18 5.00
C PRO A 173 -7.51 0.99 4.42
N HIS A 174 -7.52 2.12 5.13
CA HIS A 174 -8.10 3.37 4.64
C HIS A 174 -7.11 4.07 3.72
N LEU A 175 -7.61 4.85 2.75
CA LEU A 175 -6.77 5.72 1.95
C LEU A 175 -6.74 7.13 2.57
N ILE A 176 -5.55 7.62 2.90
CA ILE A 176 -5.28 9.03 3.19
C ILE A 176 -4.49 9.62 2.02
N CYS A 177 -4.91 10.79 1.54
CA CYS A 177 -4.22 11.55 0.51
C CYS A 177 -3.74 12.89 1.06
N LEU A 178 -2.48 13.25 0.81
CA LEU A 178 -1.92 14.57 1.10
C LEU A 178 -1.57 15.25 -0.21
N TYR A 179 -2.17 16.40 -0.50
CA TYR A 179 -2.07 17.06 -1.80
C TYR A 179 -0.94 18.08 -1.86
N LEU A 180 -0.31 18.15 -3.03
CA LEU A 180 0.73 19.09 -3.38
C LEU A 180 0.33 19.84 -4.65
N THR A 181 0.82 21.07 -4.79
CA THR A 181 0.57 21.89 -5.97
C THR A 181 1.29 21.39 -7.22
N ASP A 182 2.50 20.84 -7.05
CA ASP A 182 3.30 20.30 -8.14
C ASP A 182 4.01 19.01 -7.70
N VAL A 183 3.63 17.87 -8.26
CA VAL A 183 4.29 16.58 -7.99
C VAL A 183 5.53 16.34 -8.84
N TYR A 184 5.85 17.21 -9.79
CA TYR A 184 7.08 17.14 -10.59
C TYR A 184 8.21 17.99 -10.02
N ASP A 185 7.91 18.88 -9.06
CA ASP A 185 8.90 19.51 -8.18
C ASP A 185 9.40 18.49 -7.15
N LEU A 186 10.53 17.86 -7.47
CA LEU A 186 11.14 16.85 -6.60
C LEU A 186 11.55 17.40 -5.23
N ASP A 187 11.93 18.68 -5.14
CA ASP A 187 12.34 19.27 -3.86
C ASP A 187 11.13 19.44 -2.94
N ALA A 188 9.99 19.89 -3.47
CA ALA A 188 8.73 19.96 -2.72
C ALA A 188 8.26 18.56 -2.28
N VAL A 189 8.28 17.58 -3.19
CA VAL A 189 7.89 16.20 -2.89
C VAL A 189 8.80 15.57 -1.82
N LYS A 190 10.12 15.81 -1.91
CA LYS A 190 11.12 15.36 -0.95
C LYS A 190 10.93 16.01 0.41
N LYS A 191 10.70 17.32 0.46
CA LYS A 191 10.45 18.05 1.70
C LYS A 191 9.25 17.50 2.47
N VAL A 192 8.16 17.19 1.78
CA VAL A 192 6.97 16.57 2.40
C VAL A 192 7.29 15.17 2.94
N LEU A 193 8.03 14.36 2.18
CA LEU A 193 8.45 13.03 2.62
C LEU A 193 9.35 13.08 3.87
N GLU A 194 10.32 14.00 3.91
CA GLU A 194 11.18 14.21 5.07
C GLU A 194 10.38 14.60 6.31
N VAL A 195 9.37 15.47 6.18
CA VAL A 195 8.48 15.83 7.29
C VAL A 195 7.65 14.63 7.77
N LEU A 196 7.08 13.84 6.86
CA LEU A 196 6.34 12.63 7.22
C LEU A 196 7.20 11.66 8.02
N LEU A 197 8.45 11.45 7.60
CA LEU A 197 9.38 10.54 8.27
C LEU A 197 9.89 11.10 9.61
N THR A 198 10.32 12.36 9.66
CA THR A 198 11.02 12.92 10.83
C THR A 198 10.07 13.49 11.89
N ALA A 199 8.98 14.17 11.48
CA ALA A 199 8.05 14.81 12.40
C ALA A 199 6.89 13.89 12.80
N HIS A 200 6.54 12.92 11.95
CA HIS A 200 5.39 12.04 12.19
C HIS A 200 5.76 10.55 12.31
N GLY A 201 6.93 10.12 11.85
CA GLY A 201 7.33 8.71 11.84
C GLY A 201 6.52 7.87 10.86
N ILE A 202 5.85 8.51 9.90
CA ILE A 202 4.96 7.88 8.94
C ILE A 202 5.66 7.78 7.59
N GLU A 203 5.59 6.61 6.98
CA GLU A 203 6.14 6.36 5.65
C GLU A 203 4.98 6.25 4.67
N PRO A 204 4.84 7.19 3.71
CA PRO A 204 3.80 7.11 2.70
C PRO A 204 4.14 6.05 1.65
N SER A 205 3.15 5.57 0.90
CA SER A 205 3.38 4.51 -0.09
C SER A 205 3.93 5.04 -1.42
N SER A 206 3.32 6.10 -1.97
CA SER A 206 3.69 6.63 -3.28
C SER A 206 3.03 7.96 -3.60
N VAL A 207 3.52 8.64 -4.64
CA VAL A 207 2.91 9.85 -5.22
C VAL A 207 2.17 9.52 -6.50
N LYS A 208 0.94 10.00 -6.63
CA LYS A 208 0.12 9.91 -7.85
C LYS A 208 -0.27 11.31 -8.33
N SER A 209 -0.15 11.58 -9.63
CA SER A 209 -0.69 12.83 -10.22
C SER A 209 -2.19 12.75 -10.37
N ASP A 210 -2.86 13.89 -10.22
CA ASP A 210 -4.29 14.00 -10.48
C ASP A 210 -4.63 13.69 -11.94
N LEU A 211 -3.73 13.99 -12.90
CA LEU A 211 -3.88 13.60 -14.30
C LEU A 211 -4.03 12.08 -14.44
N TYR A 212 -3.26 11.30 -13.67
CA TYR A 212 -3.35 9.84 -13.70
C TYR A 212 -4.68 9.35 -13.14
N THR A 213 -5.20 10.02 -12.11
CA THR A 213 -6.50 9.69 -11.52
C THR A 213 -7.64 9.95 -12.52
N VAL A 214 -7.68 11.13 -13.15
CA VAL A 214 -8.74 11.47 -14.10
C VAL A 214 -8.65 10.70 -15.42
N ALA A 215 -7.44 10.27 -15.81
CA ALA A 215 -7.23 9.41 -16.98
C ALA A 215 -7.51 7.92 -16.67
N GLY A 216 -7.95 7.58 -15.44
CA GLY A 216 -8.29 6.21 -15.07
C GLY A 216 -7.08 5.28 -14.90
N ILE A 217 -5.87 5.83 -14.75
CA ILE A 217 -4.65 5.04 -14.58
C ILE A 217 -4.58 4.54 -13.13
N ASP A 218 -4.91 3.26 -12.93
CA ASP A 218 -4.82 2.56 -11.66
C ASP A 218 -3.85 1.35 -11.73
N SER A 219 -3.75 0.56 -10.66
CA SER A 219 -2.87 -0.63 -10.63
C SER A 219 -3.35 -1.77 -11.53
N ASN A 220 -4.61 -1.77 -11.94
CA ASN A 220 -5.24 -2.80 -12.75
C ASN A 220 -5.35 -2.40 -14.23
N HIS A 221 -4.96 -1.18 -14.59
CA HIS A 221 -5.05 -0.62 -15.93
C HIS A 221 -4.51 -1.59 -17.00
N PRO A 222 -5.18 -1.77 -18.16
CA PRO A 222 -4.80 -2.75 -19.18
C PRO A 222 -3.36 -2.62 -19.66
N THR A 223 -2.86 -1.39 -19.80
CA THR A 223 -1.47 -1.12 -20.22
C THR A 223 -0.42 -1.58 -19.22
N LYS A 224 -0.78 -1.86 -17.96
CA LYS A 224 0.17 -2.11 -16.86
C LYS A 224 1.16 -0.95 -16.63
N LEU A 225 0.83 0.24 -17.11
CA LEU A 225 1.55 1.45 -16.78
C LEU A 225 1.47 1.67 -15.26
N ARG A 226 2.59 2.01 -14.65
CA ARG A 226 2.64 2.28 -13.21
C ARG A 226 1.73 3.47 -12.88
N SER A 227 0.81 3.28 -11.93
CA SER A 227 -0.17 4.29 -11.51
C SER A 227 0.39 5.42 -10.64
N THR A 228 1.70 5.44 -10.40
CA THR A 228 2.39 6.37 -9.50
C THR A 228 3.64 6.93 -10.15
N ILE A 229 3.96 8.19 -9.87
CA ILE A 229 5.08 8.91 -10.47
C ILE A 229 6.35 8.69 -9.64
N TRP A 230 6.20 8.72 -8.31
CA TRP A 230 7.29 8.60 -7.36
C TRP A 230 6.97 7.57 -6.27
N ARG A 231 8.00 6.88 -5.80
CA ARG A 231 8.02 6.09 -4.56
C ARG A 231 8.99 6.75 -3.57
N PRO A 232 8.83 6.55 -2.25
CA PRO A 232 9.74 7.12 -1.26
C PRO A 232 11.23 6.89 -1.58
N ALA A 233 11.58 5.65 -1.95
CA ALA A 233 12.97 5.28 -2.25
C ALA A 233 13.53 5.91 -3.55
N GLU A 234 12.67 6.44 -4.42
CA GLU A 234 13.06 7.17 -5.64
C GLU A 234 13.27 8.66 -5.39
N VAL A 235 12.66 9.20 -4.32
CA VAL A 235 12.69 10.63 -3.98
C VAL A 235 13.89 10.97 -3.09
N ILE A 236 14.25 10.08 -2.16
CA ILE A 236 15.36 10.30 -1.24
C ILE A 236 16.65 9.65 -1.77
N GLU A 237 17.72 10.42 -1.83
CA GLU A 237 19.06 9.92 -2.10
C GLU A 237 19.52 8.93 -1.02
N GLY A 238 20.04 7.78 -1.44
CA GLY A 238 20.35 6.66 -0.55
C GLY A 238 19.17 5.71 -0.30
N GLY A 239 18.01 5.98 -0.90
CA GLY A 239 16.87 5.07 -0.96
C GLY A 239 16.38 4.61 0.41
N VAL A 240 16.21 3.30 0.57
CA VAL A 240 15.59 2.67 1.75
C VAL A 240 16.39 2.93 3.04
N GLU A 241 17.72 2.95 2.98
CA GLU A 241 18.57 3.17 4.16
C GLU A 241 18.43 4.60 4.69
N ALA A 242 18.35 5.58 3.78
CA ALA A 242 18.13 6.97 4.15
C ALA A 242 16.73 7.19 4.76
N ILE A 243 15.70 6.53 4.20
CA ILE A 243 14.34 6.54 4.77
C ILE A 243 14.36 6.01 6.21
N LYS A 244 15.01 4.86 6.43
CA LYS A 244 15.14 4.26 7.77
C LYS A 244 15.88 5.18 8.73
N ALA A 245 16.95 5.83 8.28
CA ALA A 245 17.72 6.79 9.08
C ALA A 245 16.89 8.02 9.47
N LEU A 246 16.10 8.58 8.55
CA LEU A 246 15.20 9.69 8.82
C LEU A 246 14.08 9.31 9.77
N LYS A 247 13.45 8.15 9.56
CA LYS A 247 12.40 7.62 10.44
C LYS A 247 12.91 7.37 11.85
N ALA A 248 14.18 6.98 12.02
CA ALA A 248 14.80 6.80 13.33
C ALA A 248 14.99 8.13 14.11
N GLN A 249 14.95 9.28 13.44
CA GLN A 249 15.00 10.58 14.11
C GLN A 249 13.67 10.95 14.77
N TYR A 250 12.57 10.32 14.35
CA TYR A 250 11.27 10.56 14.94
C TYR A 250 11.25 10.17 16.41
N LYS A 251 10.94 11.15 17.25
CA LYS A 251 10.72 10.96 18.69
C LYS A 251 9.25 11.24 18.95
N PRO A 252 8.42 10.21 19.24
CA PRO A 252 7.02 10.43 19.52
C PRO A 252 6.89 11.38 20.71
N THR A 253 6.28 12.54 20.47
CA THR A 253 6.08 13.52 21.55
C THR A 253 4.98 12.97 22.44
N ARG A 254 5.34 12.46 23.63
CA ARG A 254 4.38 12.10 24.69
C ARG A 254 3.74 13.39 25.26
N LYS A 255 2.88 14.06 24.49
CA LYS A 255 2.01 15.10 25.05
C LYS A 255 0.56 14.60 25.03
N ALA A 256 0.14 14.17 26.23
CA ALA A 256 -1.24 14.08 26.72
C ALA A 256 -2.27 13.35 25.86
N PHE A 257 -2.12 12.03 25.74
CA PHE A 257 -3.30 11.15 25.70
C PHE A 257 -3.64 10.78 27.15
N SER A 258 -4.88 11.04 27.55
CA SER A 258 -5.44 10.60 28.83
C SER A 258 -5.20 9.10 29.05
N LYS A 259 -5.08 8.70 30.32
CA LYS A 259 -4.63 7.38 30.81
C LYS A 259 -5.42 6.15 30.32
N ASP A 260 -6.39 6.33 29.44
CA ASP A 260 -7.30 5.28 28.96
C ASP A 260 -6.94 4.69 27.58
N ASP A 261 -6.04 5.32 26.80
CA ASP A 261 -5.60 4.76 25.50
C ASP A 261 -4.26 4.02 25.61
N LYS A 262 -4.31 2.73 25.95
CA LYS A 262 -3.15 1.81 26.00
C LYS A 262 -2.86 1.10 24.67
N LEU A 263 -3.05 1.74 23.51
CA LEU A 263 -2.81 1.09 22.21
C LEU A 263 -1.92 1.85 21.21
N ALA A 264 -1.41 3.05 21.53
CA ALA A 264 -0.48 3.75 20.64
C ALA A 264 0.97 3.26 20.82
N GLY A 265 1.23 2.04 20.34
CA GLY A 265 2.58 1.62 19.94
C GLY A 265 3.00 2.32 18.64
N PRO A 266 4.28 2.22 18.23
CA PRO A 266 4.72 2.77 16.96
C PRO A 266 3.85 2.22 15.82
N VAL A 267 3.28 3.11 15.02
CA VAL A 267 2.48 2.78 13.83
C VAL A 267 3.42 2.16 12.81
N ILE A 268 3.52 0.84 12.83
CA ILE A 268 4.16 0.05 11.78
C ILE A 268 3.07 -0.20 10.74
N ILE A 269 3.11 0.56 9.66
CA ILE A 269 2.37 0.21 8.44
C ILE A 269 3.06 -1.05 7.90
N ASP A 270 2.31 -2.15 7.83
CA ASP A 270 2.80 -3.44 7.34
C ASP A 270 3.20 -3.28 5.87
N ASP A 271 4.49 -3.47 5.59
CA ASP A 271 5.08 -3.38 4.26
C ASP A 271 4.77 -4.68 3.52
N THR A 272 3.57 -4.77 2.94
CA THR A 272 3.24 -5.83 1.98
C THR A 272 3.49 -5.33 0.56
N SER A 273 4.75 -5.01 0.25
CA SER A 273 5.30 -5.04 -1.11
C SER A 273 6.09 -6.34 -1.30
N ASP A 274 5.40 -7.48 -1.27
CA ASP A 274 6.03 -8.78 -1.55
C ASP A 274 5.64 -9.29 -2.95
N ASP A 275 6.57 -9.07 -3.88
CA ASP A 275 6.74 -9.87 -5.08
C ASP A 275 8.18 -10.42 -5.06
N GLU A 276 8.48 -11.32 -4.12
CA GLU A 276 9.50 -12.37 -4.29
C GLU A 276 9.40 -13.46 -3.20
N LYS A 277 9.11 -14.71 -3.64
CA LYS A 277 9.16 -15.91 -2.79
C LYS A 277 10.61 -16.28 -2.47
N VAL A 278 10.97 -16.50 -1.20
CA VAL A 278 11.69 -17.72 -0.75
C VAL A 278 11.39 -18.03 0.72
N SER A 279 10.92 -19.25 0.93
CA SER A 279 10.65 -19.95 2.18
C SER A 279 11.82 -20.01 3.18
N LYS A 280 11.53 -19.91 4.48
CA LYS A 280 12.11 -20.81 5.51
C LYS A 280 11.27 -20.82 6.79
N ALA A 281 10.74 -22.01 7.08
CA ALA A 281 9.95 -22.33 8.27
C ALA A 281 10.82 -22.37 9.54
N VAL A 282 10.37 -21.71 10.60
CA VAL A 282 10.92 -21.88 11.96
C VAL A 282 9.83 -22.43 12.87
N LYS A 283 10.04 -23.67 13.31
CA LYS A 283 9.25 -24.37 14.33
C LYS A 283 9.39 -23.67 15.69
N ARG A 284 8.29 -23.13 16.24
CA ARG A 284 8.21 -22.73 17.65
C ARG A 284 7.73 -23.92 18.48
N LYS A 285 8.60 -24.42 19.38
CA LYS A 285 8.24 -25.33 20.48
C LYS A 285 7.55 -24.48 21.57
N GLN A 286 6.34 -24.88 21.96
CA GLN A 286 5.68 -24.43 23.19
C GLN A 286 6.39 -25.04 24.40
N LYS A 287 6.55 -24.26 25.47
CA LYS A 287 6.69 -24.75 26.85
C LYS A 287 5.57 -24.13 27.68
N PRO A 288 4.94 -24.90 28.59
CA PRO A 288 3.86 -24.43 29.44
C PRO A 288 4.38 -23.74 30.71
N ASP A 289 3.51 -22.87 31.21
CA ASP A 289 3.55 -22.06 32.43
C ASP A 289 3.58 -22.90 33.72
N PRO A 290 4.23 -22.46 34.82
CA PRO A 290 3.96 -23.00 36.14
C PRO A 290 3.63 -21.92 37.18
N SER A 291 2.63 -22.22 38.00
CA SER A 291 2.41 -21.68 39.35
C SER A 291 1.53 -22.67 40.13
N PRO A 292 1.49 -22.69 41.48
CA PRO A 292 2.42 -22.18 42.49
C PRO A 292 2.79 -23.22 43.59
N VAL A 293 3.67 -22.81 44.50
CA VAL A 293 4.23 -23.48 45.71
C VAL A 293 3.15 -23.87 46.76
N PRO A 294 3.39 -24.78 47.75
CA PRO A 294 4.20 -24.47 48.95
C PRO A 294 5.05 -25.61 49.58
N GLU A 295 6.09 -25.16 50.32
CA GLU A 295 6.72 -25.69 51.57
C GLU A 295 7.20 -27.15 51.70
N GLU A 296 8.52 -27.34 51.89
CA GLU A 296 9.20 -27.75 53.16
C GLU A 296 10.67 -28.17 52.89
N GLU A 297 11.60 -27.72 53.73
CA GLU A 297 13.04 -28.08 53.80
C GLU A 297 13.27 -29.42 54.55
N PRO A 298 14.52 -29.90 54.82
CA PRO A 298 15.80 -29.86 54.08
C PRO A 298 16.43 -31.28 53.96
N LYS A 299 17.51 -31.43 53.17
CA LYS A 299 18.75 -32.19 53.54
C LYS A 299 19.78 -32.30 52.41
N ASP A 300 20.96 -31.79 52.73
CA ASP A 300 22.32 -32.33 52.56
C ASP A 300 22.85 -32.98 51.26
N GLU A 301 24.04 -32.46 50.92
CA GLU A 301 25.29 -33.16 50.55
C GLU A 301 25.55 -33.69 49.13
N THR A 302 26.54 -33.02 48.52
CA THR A 302 27.74 -33.57 47.84
C THR A 302 27.65 -34.10 46.41
N GLY A 303 28.72 -33.81 45.63
CA GLY A 303 29.27 -34.83 44.72
C GLY A 303 29.36 -34.52 43.22
N THR A 304 30.25 -33.61 42.84
CA THR A 304 31.36 -33.83 41.88
C THR A 304 31.16 -34.65 40.57
N LYS A 305 31.38 -33.93 39.45
CA LYS A 305 32.10 -34.26 38.17
C LYS A 305 31.94 -35.63 37.48
N HIS A 306 31.74 -35.54 36.15
CA HIS A 306 32.57 -36.04 35.02
C HIS A 306 31.66 -36.53 33.88
N SER A 307 31.61 -35.84 32.73
CA SER A 307 32.53 -35.86 31.58
C SER A 307 32.31 -37.02 30.61
N ASN A 308 32.53 -36.69 29.32
CA ASN A 308 32.83 -37.58 28.20
C ASN A 308 31.65 -38.34 27.57
N THR A 309 31.61 -38.63 26.27
CA THR A 309 32.19 -38.12 25.00
C THR A 309 31.59 -39.04 23.92
N ASN A 310 31.49 -38.55 22.68
CA ASN A 310 31.52 -39.32 21.42
C ASN A 310 30.31 -40.28 21.20
N SER A 311 29.76 -40.49 20.01
CA SER A 311 30.39 -40.64 18.70
C SER A 311 29.29 -40.72 17.64
N ALA A 312 29.68 -40.34 16.43
CA ALA A 312 28.94 -40.51 15.19
C ALA A 312 28.89 -41.99 14.73
N SER A 313 27.85 -42.36 13.96
CA SER A 313 27.91 -43.25 12.78
C SER A 313 26.47 -43.44 12.25
N MET A 314 26.07 -42.83 11.14
CA MET A 314 26.03 -43.44 9.79
C MET A 314 25.53 -44.90 9.75
N LYS A 315 24.35 -45.13 9.15
CA LYS A 315 24.14 -45.93 7.91
C LYS A 315 22.64 -46.20 7.64
N ALA A 316 22.21 -45.84 6.43
CA ALA A 316 21.15 -46.52 5.65
C ALA A 316 21.76 -47.81 5.00
N PRO A 317 21.07 -48.67 4.20
CA PRO A 317 19.74 -48.61 3.56
C PRO A 317 18.89 -49.90 3.85
N GLU A 318 17.67 -50.17 3.36
CA GLU A 318 17.30 -50.59 1.99
C GLU A 318 15.80 -50.94 1.89
N LYS A 319 15.32 -51.10 0.65
CA LYS A 319 13.94 -51.23 0.15
C LYS A 319 13.30 -52.63 0.36
N LYS A 320 11.95 -52.70 0.46
CA LYS A 320 11.00 -53.31 -0.53
C LYS A 320 9.58 -53.60 0.04
N LYS A 321 8.58 -53.05 -0.69
CA LYS A 321 7.27 -53.56 -1.19
C LYS A 321 6.37 -54.57 -0.43
N ALA A 322 5.08 -54.14 -0.37
CA ALA A 322 3.79 -54.84 -0.62
C ALA A 322 3.23 -55.75 0.52
N THR A 323 1.93 -55.84 0.85
CA THR A 323 0.64 -55.63 0.13
C THR A 323 -0.54 -55.62 1.14
N GLU A 324 -1.76 -55.28 0.65
CA GLU A 324 -3.11 -55.47 1.26
C GLU A 324 -3.47 -54.58 2.48
N GLY A 325 -4.65 -53.97 2.63
CA GLY A 325 -5.96 -54.09 1.97
C GLY A 325 -7.02 -54.01 3.08
N GLY A 326 -7.84 -52.95 3.14
CA GLY A 326 -8.91 -52.87 4.15
C GLY A 326 -9.49 -51.48 4.35
N LYS A 327 -10.81 -51.36 4.13
CA LYS A 327 -11.64 -50.16 4.09
C LYS A 327 -11.87 -49.56 5.48
N ASP A 328 -12.01 -48.24 5.58
CA ASP A 328 -13.17 -47.66 6.28
C ASP A 328 -13.42 -46.18 6.00
N LEU A 329 -14.68 -45.83 6.23
CA LEU A 329 -15.51 -44.83 5.58
C LEU A 329 -15.78 -43.68 6.56
N ILE A 330 -15.28 -42.44 6.32
CA ILE A 330 -15.83 -41.25 6.99
C ILE A 330 -15.96 -40.09 6.00
N LYS A 331 -17.22 -39.73 5.74
CA LYS A 331 -17.69 -38.53 5.05
C LYS A 331 -17.21 -37.27 5.78
N ARG A 332 -16.59 -36.35 5.04
CA ARG A 332 -16.67 -34.90 5.34
C ARG A 332 -16.88 -34.14 4.04
N GLN A 333 -18.04 -33.50 3.96
CA GLN A 333 -18.45 -32.60 2.89
C GLN A 333 -17.48 -31.41 2.83
N LYS A 334 -16.95 -31.14 1.64
CA LYS A 334 -16.24 -29.89 1.33
C LYS A 334 -17.27 -28.92 0.75
N SER A 335 -17.45 -27.80 1.43
CA SER A 335 -18.15 -26.63 0.91
C SER A 335 -17.34 -25.97 -0.21
N ALA A 336 -18.08 -25.36 -1.13
CA ALA A 336 -17.68 -24.96 -2.46
C ALA A 336 -16.63 -23.84 -2.49
N ALA A 337 -15.49 -24.15 -3.09
CA ALA A 337 -14.60 -23.18 -3.71
C ALA A 337 -14.58 -23.50 -5.21
N MET A 338 -15.32 -22.73 -6.02
CA MET A 338 -15.25 -22.85 -7.47
C MET A 338 -13.90 -22.33 -7.94
N ARG A 339 -13.05 -23.28 -8.35
CA ARG A 339 -11.97 -23.09 -9.31
C ARG A 339 -12.60 -23.16 -10.70
N PHE A 340 -12.64 -22.05 -11.42
CA PHE A 340 -12.65 -22.11 -12.88
C PHE A 340 -11.20 -22.22 -13.35
N LYS A 341 -10.82 -23.43 -13.78
CA LYS A 341 -9.72 -23.66 -14.71
C LYS A 341 -10.39 -23.85 -16.06
N GLU A 342 -10.02 -23.04 -17.03
CA GLU A 342 -10.35 -23.30 -18.43
C GLU A 342 -9.06 -23.19 -19.23
N ASN A 343 -8.41 -24.34 -19.41
CA ASN A 343 -7.56 -24.61 -20.56
C ASN A 343 -8.38 -25.58 -21.41
N ASP A 344 -9.00 -25.11 -22.49
CA ASP A 344 -9.25 -25.91 -23.70
C ASP A 344 -9.80 -25.02 -24.85
N ILE A 345 -8.92 -24.45 -25.66
CA ILE A 345 -9.28 -23.78 -26.94
C ILE A 345 -8.45 -24.31 -28.13
N PHE A 346 -7.57 -25.30 -27.95
CA PHE A 346 -6.81 -25.90 -29.05
C PHE A 346 -7.18 -27.38 -29.25
N ALA A 347 -8.33 -27.61 -29.85
CA ALA A 347 -8.65 -28.84 -30.56
C ALA A 347 -9.59 -28.56 -31.75
N GLY A 348 -9.10 -28.77 -32.98
CA GLY A 348 -9.96 -28.94 -34.16
C GLY A 348 -9.51 -28.23 -35.44
N SER A 349 -8.63 -28.85 -36.23
CA SER A 349 -8.98 -29.39 -37.56
C SER A 349 -7.73 -29.91 -38.27
N GLU A 350 -7.59 -31.25 -38.29
CA GLU A 350 -6.88 -31.95 -39.35
C GLU A 350 -7.74 -31.87 -40.61
N GLY A 351 -7.15 -31.41 -41.71
CA GLY A 351 -7.72 -31.46 -43.04
C GLY A 351 -6.83 -32.29 -43.95
N ASP A 352 -7.27 -33.51 -44.24
CA ASP A 352 -6.81 -34.31 -45.37
C ASP A 352 -7.53 -33.85 -46.64
N SER A 353 -6.76 -33.41 -47.63
CA SER A 353 -7.10 -33.46 -49.06
C SER A 353 -5.88 -33.07 -49.90
N ASP A 354 -5.04 -34.05 -50.24
CA ASP A 354 -4.73 -34.51 -51.62
C ASP A 354 -3.71 -35.66 -51.61
#